data_AF-A0A922WLD2-F1
#
_entry.id   AF-A0A922WLD2-F1
#
_cell.length_a   1.000
_cell.length_b   1.000
_cell.length_c   1.000
_cell.angle_alpha   90.00
_cell.angle_beta   90.00
_cell.angle_gamma   90.00
#
_symmetry.space_group_name_H-M   'P 1'
#
loop_
_entity.id
_entity.type
_entity.pdbx_description
1 polymer ?
#
loop_
_entity_poly.entity_id
_entity_poly.type
_entity_poly.pdbx_seq_one_letter_code
_entity_poly.pdbx_strand_id
1 'polypeptide(L)'
;MLLSHRLTELTKSTTAAIIICCSTTTARALEAPPDDATTGRTAREAKVEAPTEKFNVTFAPGEGASGLAPNFSPKGTQFGLMPQDVPNLGGLKHLVGKIELGPREAMPNGIKIAFAKSQPDQPYDQLFADTNLNGDLADETPVAAVPKLTRDKWWSSFDGITLKVRHSDRPEHTIDYPVAFWITVESPDEQPPLARFTRRGFLQGSFQKSGRTYHVVLTDRNNDALFERGDSWGIALADDEGGIERPVWRTIDDFSWGGDVAWKLTLNAADGGGGVVTVFDPEVSRADDEAMRDHLRADKLAPRAEKPLAFEKEFETAIKLATESGKPCFVKFETDWCGPCKAMHQFVFTAKDVVDAADGVVCVTVDGDKRKDLKERFEVGGYPTGIFLDANQKETARFSGYRSVKEMREAFSRLAR
;
A
#
# COMPACT_ATOMS: atom_id res chain seq x y z
N MET A 1 51.01 -7.12 -25.01
CA MET A 1 51.59 -6.88 -26.35
C MET A 1 50.55 -7.33 -27.37
N LEU A 2 49.93 -6.40 -28.10
CA LEU A 2 50.34 -5.91 -29.44
C LEU A 2 50.01 -6.96 -30.53
N LEU A 3 48.84 -6.82 -31.19
CA LEU A 3 48.64 -6.27 -32.57
C LEU A 3 48.74 -7.38 -33.65
N SER A 4 48.15 -7.34 -34.86
CA SER A 4 47.46 -6.33 -35.70
C SER A 4 46.44 -7.11 -36.60
N HIS A 5 45.22 -6.66 -36.96
CA HIS A 5 44.88 -5.69 -38.05
C HIS A 5 45.59 -6.01 -39.40
N ARG A 6 44.99 -5.98 -40.62
CA ARG A 6 43.75 -5.33 -41.13
C ARG A 6 43.42 -5.76 -42.60
N LEU A 7 42.13 -5.65 -43.01
CA LEU A 7 41.61 -5.33 -44.37
C LEU A 7 41.99 -6.28 -45.57
N THR A 8 41.46 -6.19 -46.81
CA THR A 8 40.55 -5.22 -47.49
C THR A 8 39.68 -5.90 -48.59
N GLU A 9 38.58 -5.22 -48.98
CA GLU A 9 37.88 -5.09 -50.30
C GLU A 9 38.06 -6.12 -51.48
N LEU A 10 37.12 -6.46 -52.39
CA LEU A 10 35.79 -5.99 -52.91
C LEU A 10 35.89 -5.73 -54.44
N THR A 11 35.22 -6.52 -55.31
CA THR A 11 34.69 -6.08 -56.65
C THR A 11 33.90 -7.16 -57.44
N LYS A 12 32.77 -6.76 -58.04
CA LYS A 12 32.30 -6.87 -59.46
C LYS A 12 32.79 -8.06 -60.34
N SER A 13 32.03 -8.64 -61.29
CA SER A 13 30.70 -8.34 -61.86
C SER A 13 30.19 -9.46 -62.81
N THR A 14 28.87 -9.65 -62.87
CA THR A 14 28.01 -10.08 -64.02
C THR A 14 28.56 -10.94 -65.18
N THR A 15 27.91 -12.08 -65.46
CA THR A 15 27.27 -12.43 -66.76
C THR A 15 26.39 -13.68 -66.60
N ALA A 16 25.27 -13.77 -67.34
CA ALA A 16 24.30 -14.85 -67.24
C ALA A 16 24.43 -15.89 -68.38
N ALA A 17 23.92 -17.10 -68.15
CA ALA A 17 23.69 -18.11 -69.18
C ALA A 17 22.28 -18.71 -69.02
N ILE A 18 21.51 -18.71 -70.11
CA ILE A 18 20.16 -19.29 -70.20
C ILE A 18 20.29 -20.70 -70.82
N ILE A 19 19.48 -21.67 -70.38
CA ILE A 19 18.92 -22.73 -71.23
C ILE A 19 17.69 -23.36 -70.54
N ILE A 20 16.76 -23.88 -71.35
CA ILE A 20 15.39 -24.26 -70.97
C ILE A 20 15.15 -25.74 -71.27
N CYS A 21 14.52 -26.51 -70.37
CA CYS A 21 13.47 -27.49 -70.73
C CYS A 21 12.75 -28.14 -69.52
N CYS A 22 11.49 -28.52 -69.76
CA CYS A 22 10.66 -29.63 -69.25
C CYS A 22 11.00 -30.35 -67.91
N SER A 23 10.01 -30.78 -67.10
CA SER A 23 8.53 -30.73 -67.24
C SER A 23 7.81 -31.20 -65.96
N THR A 24 6.64 -30.59 -65.66
CA THR A 24 5.46 -31.13 -64.90
C THR A 24 5.68 -31.78 -63.51
N THR A 25 4.91 -31.47 -62.47
CA THR A 25 3.42 -31.63 -62.40
C THR A 25 2.81 -30.89 -61.18
N THR A 26 1.60 -30.33 -61.33
CA THR A 26 0.70 -29.75 -60.28
C THR A 26 1.24 -28.55 -59.45
N ALA A 27 0.42 -27.61 -58.96
CA ALA A 27 -1.05 -27.45 -59.00
C ALA A 27 -1.47 -26.05 -59.52
N ARG A 28 -2.78 -25.77 -59.61
CA ARG A 28 -3.37 -24.59 -60.29
C ARG A 28 -4.33 -23.82 -59.37
N ALA A 29 -4.43 -22.50 -59.54
CA ALA A 29 -5.30 -21.60 -58.76
C ALA A 29 -6.46 -20.99 -59.58
N LEU A 30 -7.53 -20.58 -58.87
CA LEU A 30 -8.67 -19.68 -59.18
C LEU A 30 -9.60 -19.73 -57.93
N GLU A 31 -10.48 -18.79 -57.56
CA GLU A 31 -10.86 -17.42 -58.02
C GLU A 31 -11.16 -16.60 -56.70
N ALA A 32 -12.04 -15.61 -56.45
CA ALA A 32 -13.10 -14.84 -57.15
C ALA A 32 -13.34 -13.45 -56.46
N PRO A 33 -14.09 -12.51 -57.08
CA PRO A 33 -14.40 -11.13 -56.59
C PRO A 33 -15.92 -10.92 -56.29
N PRO A 34 -16.53 -9.69 -56.25
CA PRO A 34 -16.05 -8.29 -56.11
C PRO A 34 -16.54 -7.66 -54.75
N ASP A 35 -17.08 -6.46 -54.47
CA ASP A 35 -17.58 -5.18 -55.10
C ASP A 35 -17.38 -4.03 -54.05
N ASP A 36 -16.96 -2.78 -54.34
CA ASP A 36 -17.59 -1.56 -54.91
C ASP A 36 -18.18 -0.53 -53.88
N ALA A 37 -18.39 0.71 -54.33
CA ALA A 37 -19.06 1.88 -53.74
C ALA A 37 -18.28 2.78 -52.74
N THR A 38 -18.36 4.10 -52.99
CA THR A 38 -17.65 5.16 -52.24
C THR A 38 -18.57 5.96 -51.33
N THR A 39 -18.26 6.04 -50.02
CA THR A 39 -18.73 7.11 -49.12
C THR A 39 -17.76 7.31 -47.95
N GLY A 40 -17.71 8.52 -47.38
CA GLY A 40 -17.41 8.66 -45.95
C GLY A 40 -15.94 8.75 -45.52
N ARG A 41 -15.02 9.35 -46.29
CA ARG A 41 -13.86 10.02 -45.66
C ARG A 41 -14.33 11.31 -44.99
N THR A 42 -14.99 11.18 -43.83
CA THR A 42 -15.01 12.27 -42.86
C THR A 42 -13.57 12.62 -42.51
N ALA A 43 -13.29 13.90 -42.30
CA ALA A 43 -11.99 14.28 -41.77
C ALA A 43 -11.80 13.62 -40.40
N ARG A 44 -10.55 13.26 -40.07
CA ARG A 44 -10.16 13.31 -38.66
C ARG A 44 -10.28 14.76 -38.27
N GLU A 45 -11.37 15.11 -37.59
CA GLU A 45 -11.42 16.35 -36.83
C GLU A 45 -10.19 16.34 -35.92
N ALA A 46 -9.37 17.39 -36.01
CA ALA A 46 -8.33 17.58 -35.02
C ALA A 46 -9.04 17.74 -33.69
N LYS A 47 -8.88 16.78 -32.77
CA LYS A 47 -9.45 16.85 -31.41
C LYS A 47 -8.95 18.17 -30.83
N VAL A 48 -9.82 19.17 -30.79
CA VAL A 48 -9.49 20.48 -30.24
C VAL A 48 -9.17 20.21 -28.78
N GLU A 49 -7.90 20.37 -28.40
CA GLU A 49 -7.51 20.26 -26.99
C GLU A 49 -8.36 21.26 -26.22
N ALA A 50 -9.31 20.73 -25.43
CA ALA A 50 -10.20 21.56 -24.65
C ALA A 50 -9.34 22.47 -23.78
N PRO A 51 -9.66 23.78 -23.69
CA PRO A 51 -8.83 24.76 -23.00
C PRO A 51 -8.56 24.26 -21.59
N THR A 52 -7.30 23.92 -21.33
CA THR A 52 -6.92 23.09 -20.19
C THR A 52 -6.97 23.95 -18.93
N GLU A 53 -8.14 23.99 -18.28
CA GLU A 53 -8.38 24.82 -17.10
C GLU A 53 -7.38 24.46 -16.00
N LYS A 54 -6.57 25.44 -15.61
CA LYS A 54 -5.48 25.32 -14.64
C LYS A 54 -5.75 26.21 -13.44
N PHE A 55 -5.63 25.64 -12.26
CA PHE A 55 -5.82 26.33 -10.99
C PHE A 55 -4.57 26.15 -10.13
N ASN A 56 -4.00 27.27 -9.69
CA ASN A 56 -2.91 27.26 -8.71
C ASN A 56 -3.50 26.89 -7.35
N VAL A 57 -2.84 25.96 -6.65
CA VAL A 57 -3.19 25.53 -5.31
C VAL A 57 -1.98 25.72 -4.42
N THR A 58 -2.10 26.54 -3.39
CA THR A 58 -1.17 26.58 -2.26
C THR A 58 -1.64 25.55 -1.25
N PHE A 59 -0.71 24.75 -0.72
CA PHE A 59 -1.02 23.75 0.30
C PHE A 59 -0.54 24.22 1.68
N ALA A 60 -1.27 23.84 2.72
CA ALA A 60 -0.94 24.04 4.12
C ALA A 60 -1.21 22.75 4.92
N PRO A 61 -0.74 22.61 6.17
CA PRO A 61 -1.13 21.50 7.04
C PRO A 61 -2.66 21.35 7.14
N GLY A 62 -3.14 20.11 7.05
CA GLY A 62 -4.55 19.80 7.01
C GLY A 62 -5.23 19.72 8.37
N GLU A 63 -6.29 20.51 8.55
CA GLU A 63 -7.22 20.40 9.68
C GLU A 63 -8.33 19.40 9.32
N GLY A 64 -8.48 18.33 10.10
CA GLY A 64 -9.48 17.29 9.85
C GLY A 64 -10.89 17.72 10.25
N ALA A 65 -11.76 17.97 9.27
CA ALA A 65 -13.09 18.56 9.45
C ALA A 65 -14.02 17.82 10.43
N SER A 66 -13.87 16.50 10.58
CA SER A 66 -14.61 15.68 11.56
C SER A 66 -13.73 15.05 12.66
N GLY A 67 -12.44 15.37 12.69
CA GLY A 67 -11.43 14.61 13.44
C GLY A 67 -10.98 13.31 12.75
N LEU A 68 -11.61 12.93 11.63
CA LEU A 68 -11.04 11.96 10.69
C LEU A 68 -9.97 12.65 9.82
N ALA A 69 -8.95 11.89 9.42
CA ALA A 69 -7.86 12.36 8.57
C ALA A 69 -7.52 11.33 7.48
N PRO A 70 -7.11 11.77 6.28
CA PRO A 70 -6.46 10.97 5.24
C PRO A 70 -5.50 9.90 5.77
N ASN A 71 -5.92 8.65 5.66
CA ASN A 71 -5.31 7.51 6.35
C ASN A 71 -4.25 6.79 5.50
N PHE A 72 -3.35 7.54 4.86
CA PHE A 72 -2.48 7.01 3.79
C PHE A 72 -0.96 7.13 4.02
N SER A 73 -0.50 7.87 5.03
CA SER A 73 0.91 7.79 5.45
C SER A 73 1.20 6.44 6.13
N PRO A 74 2.39 5.83 5.97
CA PRO A 74 2.67 4.49 6.47
C PRO A 74 2.49 4.35 7.98
N LYS A 75 1.67 3.38 8.39
CA LYS A 75 1.38 3.10 9.80
C LYS A 75 2.44 2.20 10.43
N GLY A 76 3.11 2.74 11.44
CA GLY A 76 4.05 2.02 12.28
C GLY A 76 5.36 1.68 11.59
N THR A 77 5.90 2.62 10.79
CA THR A 77 7.28 2.54 10.27
C THR A 77 8.22 2.27 11.44
N GLN A 78 9.03 1.23 11.32
CA GLN A 78 9.91 0.75 12.39
C GLN A 78 11.30 1.36 12.25
N PHE A 79 11.93 1.70 13.37
CA PHE A 79 13.32 2.15 13.41
C PHE A 79 14.06 1.50 14.58
N GLY A 80 15.36 1.29 14.38
CA GLY A 80 16.24 0.64 15.37
C GLY A 80 16.45 1.49 16.62
N LEU A 81 16.45 0.82 17.76
CA LEU A 81 16.85 1.37 19.05
C LEU A 81 18.12 0.69 19.56
N MET A 82 19.01 1.46 20.18
CA MET A 82 20.20 0.95 20.86
C MET A 82 20.32 1.57 22.26
N PRO A 83 20.72 0.80 23.29
CA PRO A 83 21.05 1.37 24.60
C PRO A 83 22.22 2.35 24.50
N GLN A 84 22.00 3.59 24.94
CA GLN A 84 23.01 4.64 24.93
C GLN A 84 22.76 5.61 26.08
N ASP A 85 23.75 5.79 26.95
CA ASP A 85 23.73 6.90 27.90
C ASP A 85 23.92 8.23 27.15
N VAL A 86 23.03 9.18 27.40
CA VAL A 86 23.05 10.52 26.80
C VAL A 86 23.32 11.50 27.94
N PRO A 87 24.48 12.19 27.96
CA PRO A 87 24.83 13.10 29.05
C PRO A 87 23.76 14.19 29.24
N ASN A 88 23.45 14.52 30.50
CA ASN A 88 22.48 15.53 30.92
C ASN A 88 21.02 15.32 30.46
N LEU A 89 20.72 14.28 29.67
CA LEU A 89 19.35 13.88 29.35
C LEU A 89 18.65 13.32 30.61
N GLY A 90 17.41 13.72 30.84
CA GLY A 90 16.64 13.31 32.01
C GLY A 90 16.08 11.90 31.90
N GLY A 91 15.89 11.25 33.06
CA GLY A 91 15.33 9.90 33.18
C GLY A 91 16.39 8.84 33.46
N LEU A 92 16.06 7.58 33.16
CA LEU A 92 16.87 6.40 33.42
C LEU A 92 17.03 5.56 32.15
N LYS A 93 18.28 5.27 31.78
CA LYS A 93 18.73 4.36 30.69
C LYS A 93 18.02 4.56 29.35
N HIS A 94 18.63 5.37 28.47
CA HIS A 94 17.98 5.74 27.22
C HIS A 94 18.13 4.67 26.14
N LEU A 95 17.07 4.45 25.38
CA LEU A 95 17.11 3.77 24.09
C LEU A 95 17.08 4.83 22.99
N VAL A 96 18.21 4.99 22.31
CA VAL A 96 18.39 5.99 21.25
C VAL A 96 18.22 5.32 19.89
N GLY A 97 17.46 5.97 19.02
CA GLY A 97 17.31 5.62 17.62
C GLY A 97 17.47 6.84 16.72
N LYS A 98 17.48 6.58 15.41
CA LYS A 98 17.49 7.60 14.35
C LYS A 98 16.36 7.28 13.38
N ILE A 99 15.62 8.30 12.96
CA ILE A 99 14.78 8.24 11.76
C ILE A 99 15.42 9.07 10.65
N GLU A 100 15.20 8.67 9.40
CA GLU A 100 15.58 9.44 8.22
C GLU A 100 14.29 10.10 7.68
N LEU A 101 14.25 11.45 7.73
CA LEU A 101 13.25 12.30 7.11
C LEU A 101 14.01 13.35 6.27
N GLY A 102 13.43 13.77 5.15
CA GLY A 102 14.03 14.67 4.18
C GLY A 102 15.11 14.02 3.31
N PRO A 103 15.59 14.75 2.30
CA PRO A 103 16.65 14.28 1.41
C PRO A 103 17.98 14.17 2.16
N ARG A 104 18.74 13.11 1.88
CA ARG A 104 19.93 12.70 2.63
C ARG A 104 21.05 13.75 2.62
N GLU A 105 21.07 14.62 1.63
CA GLU A 105 22.03 15.73 1.49
C GLU A 105 21.73 16.87 2.47
N ALA A 106 20.46 17.16 2.73
CA ALA A 106 20.02 18.18 3.68
C ALA A 106 19.94 17.64 5.12
N MET A 107 19.66 16.34 5.27
CA MET A 107 19.42 15.65 6.54
C MET A 107 20.38 14.45 6.77
N PRO A 108 21.72 14.59 6.59
CA PRO A 108 22.64 13.44 6.60
C PRO A 108 22.69 12.71 7.94
N ASN A 109 22.54 13.46 9.05
CA ASN A 109 22.47 12.90 10.39
C ASN A 109 21.08 12.34 10.74
N GLY A 110 20.05 12.60 9.92
CA GLY A 110 18.64 12.37 10.22
C GLY A 110 18.21 13.05 11.52
N ILE A 111 17.20 12.49 12.18
CA ILE A 111 16.65 13.01 13.44
C ILE A 111 16.85 11.96 14.54
N LYS A 112 17.48 12.37 15.64
CA LYS A 112 17.64 11.52 16.83
C LYS A 112 16.35 11.48 17.64
N ILE A 113 16.00 10.29 18.11
CA ILE A 113 14.88 10.04 19.02
C ILE A 113 15.41 9.22 20.19
N ALA A 114 15.12 9.61 21.44
CA ALA A 114 15.47 8.83 22.62
C ALA A 114 14.23 8.54 23.47
N PHE A 115 14.08 7.28 23.88
CA PHE A 115 13.10 6.87 24.88
C PHE A 115 13.78 6.71 26.24
N ALA A 116 13.18 7.25 27.29
CA ALA A 116 13.65 7.12 28.67
C ALA A 116 12.52 6.67 29.59
N LYS A 117 12.89 6.20 30.79
CA LYS A 117 11.97 5.98 31.90
C LYS A 117 12.14 7.07 32.96
N SER A 118 11.08 7.63 33.52
CA SER A 118 11.15 8.50 34.71
C SER A 118 11.31 7.73 36.03
N GLN A 119 10.99 6.42 36.06
CA GLN A 119 11.18 5.53 37.23
C GLN A 119 11.69 4.14 36.78
N PRO A 120 12.32 3.33 37.66
CA PRO A 120 12.91 2.04 37.25
C PRO A 120 11.86 1.02 36.78
N ASP A 121 10.81 0.83 37.60
CA ASP A 121 9.90 -0.33 37.53
C ASP A 121 8.73 -0.15 36.54
N GLN A 122 8.80 0.86 35.67
CA GLN A 122 7.76 1.18 34.70
C GLN A 122 8.28 1.09 33.24
N PRO A 123 7.39 0.89 32.25
CA PRO A 123 7.75 1.02 30.84
C PRO A 123 8.18 2.44 30.48
N TYR A 124 8.93 2.59 29.40
CA TYR A 124 9.35 3.89 28.83
C TYR A 124 8.19 4.89 28.71
N ASP A 125 8.23 5.98 29.47
CA ASP A 125 7.18 6.99 29.60
C ASP A 125 7.61 8.38 29.13
N GLN A 126 8.87 8.55 28.71
CA GLN A 126 9.42 9.81 28.20
C GLN A 126 10.02 9.61 26.80
N LEU A 127 9.77 10.55 25.89
CA LEU A 127 10.39 10.64 24.58
C LEU A 127 11.03 12.02 24.40
N PHE A 128 12.29 12.02 23.98
CA PHE A 128 13.02 13.20 23.50
C PHE A 128 13.24 13.06 21.99
N ALA A 129 13.17 14.16 21.25
CA ALA A 129 13.40 14.19 19.81
C ALA A 129 14.19 15.45 19.45
N ASP A 130 15.16 15.32 18.55
CA ASP A 130 16.00 16.39 18.01
C ASP A 130 15.15 17.27 17.07
N THR A 131 14.34 18.18 17.64
CA THR A 131 13.39 19.01 16.89
C THR A 131 14.07 20.19 16.21
N ASN A 132 15.17 20.67 16.82
CA ASN A 132 15.93 21.83 16.34
C ASN A 132 17.06 21.46 15.35
N LEU A 133 17.36 20.17 15.17
CA LEU A 133 18.33 19.62 14.23
C LEU A 133 19.80 19.98 14.54
N ASN A 134 20.15 20.10 15.83
CA ASN A 134 21.53 20.26 16.29
C ASN A 134 22.21 18.91 16.62
N GLY A 135 21.45 17.83 16.81
CA GLY A 135 21.96 16.52 17.18
C GLY A 135 22.37 16.36 18.65
N ASP A 136 22.09 17.33 19.51
CA ASP A 136 21.95 17.12 20.95
C ASP A 136 20.52 16.63 21.26
N LEU A 137 20.27 16.24 22.50
CA LEU A 137 18.95 16.00 23.07
C LEU A 137 18.83 16.59 24.49
N ALA A 138 19.93 17.03 25.11
CA ALA A 138 19.94 17.55 26.48
C ALA A 138 19.26 18.94 26.62
N ASP A 139 19.02 19.62 25.51
CA ASP A 139 18.24 20.85 25.37
C ASP A 139 16.74 20.59 25.05
N GLU A 140 16.38 19.36 24.70
CA GLU A 140 15.02 19.00 24.30
C GLU A 140 14.12 18.65 25.49
N THR A 141 12.85 19.08 25.42
CA THR A 141 11.87 18.83 26.49
C THR A 141 11.14 17.50 26.25
N PRO A 142 11.08 16.58 27.24
CA PRO A 142 10.47 15.27 27.03
C PRO A 142 8.96 15.35 26.86
N VAL A 143 8.45 14.71 25.81
CA VAL A 143 7.03 14.39 25.69
C VAL A 143 6.74 13.18 26.58
N ALA A 144 5.79 13.33 27.50
CA ALA A 144 5.38 12.26 28.41
C ALA A 144 4.25 11.41 27.82
N ALA A 145 4.30 10.10 28.10
CA ALA A 145 3.22 9.15 27.85
C ALA A 145 2.72 8.54 29.15
N VAL A 146 1.49 8.02 29.15
CA VAL A 146 0.99 7.13 30.21
C VAL A 146 0.99 5.71 29.66
N PRO A 147 1.90 4.81 30.10
CA PRO A 147 1.95 3.44 29.62
C PRO A 147 0.65 2.68 29.91
N LYS A 148 0.12 1.96 28.92
CA LYS A 148 -1.15 1.20 29.03
C LYS A 148 -0.93 -0.26 28.68
N LEU A 149 -1.29 -1.16 29.60
CA LEU A 149 -1.34 -2.59 29.32
C LEU A 149 -2.49 -2.87 28.32
N THR A 150 -2.19 -3.46 27.18
CA THR A 150 -3.16 -3.75 26.09
C THR A 150 -2.69 -4.96 25.28
N ARG A 151 -3.51 -6.02 25.24
CA ARG A 151 -3.16 -7.34 24.67
C ARG A 151 -1.84 -7.90 25.25
N ASP A 152 -1.71 -7.83 26.57
CA ASP A 152 -0.57 -8.34 27.35
C ASP A 152 0.81 -7.75 26.96
N LYS A 153 0.79 -6.55 26.37
CA LYS A 153 1.96 -5.69 26.19
C LYS A 153 1.67 -4.31 26.77
N TRP A 154 2.68 -3.67 27.33
CA TRP A 154 2.63 -2.25 27.68
C TRP A 154 2.86 -1.42 26.42
N TRP A 155 1.95 -0.47 26.18
CA TRP A 155 2.02 0.50 25.08
C TRP A 155 2.27 1.88 25.66
N SER A 156 3.37 2.50 25.26
CA SER A 156 3.61 3.92 25.50
C SER A 156 3.53 4.64 24.16
N SER A 157 2.63 5.62 24.07
CA SER A 157 2.33 6.36 22.84
C SER A 157 2.51 7.85 23.08
N PHE A 158 3.24 8.49 22.17
CA PHE A 158 3.68 9.88 22.25
C PHE A 158 3.12 10.60 21.02
N ASP A 159 2.19 11.51 21.25
CA ASP A 159 1.48 12.30 20.24
C ASP A 159 1.83 13.79 20.39
N GLY A 160 1.55 14.59 19.36
CA GLY A 160 1.79 16.06 19.39
C GLY A 160 3.23 16.49 19.09
N ILE A 161 4.10 15.56 18.69
CA ILE A 161 5.49 15.85 18.29
C ILE A 161 5.48 16.40 16.86
N THR A 162 6.18 17.51 16.64
CA THR A 162 6.36 18.09 15.31
C THR A 162 7.86 18.22 15.03
N LEU A 163 8.31 17.58 13.95
CA LEU A 163 9.70 17.59 13.53
C LEU A 163 9.91 18.57 12.39
N LYS A 164 11.05 19.27 12.39
CA LYS A 164 11.45 20.12 11.27
C LYS A 164 12.15 19.27 10.20
N VAL A 165 11.79 19.47 8.93
CA VAL A 165 12.48 18.84 7.79
C VAL A 165 12.99 19.93 6.84
N ARG A 166 14.27 19.84 6.46
CA ARG A 166 14.92 20.71 5.46
C ARG A 166 14.90 20.05 4.08
N HIS A 167 14.75 20.83 3.02
CA HIS A 167 14.75 20.33 1.64
C HIS A 167 15.97 20.84 0.86
N SER A 168 16.55 20.01 -0.02
CA SER A 168 17.77 20.33 -0.76
C SER A 168 17.61 21.46 -1.79
N ASP A 169 16.39 21.74 -2.25
CA ASP A 169 16.06 22.87 -3.13
C ASP A 169 15.80 24.17 -2.37
N ARG A 170 15.52 24.09 -1.06
CA ARG A 170 15.19 25.22 -0.17
C ARG A 170 15.84 25.03 1.21
N PRO A 171 17.18 25.09 1.33
CA PRO A 171 17.89 24.76 2.58
C PRO A 171 17.56 25.70 3.76
N GLU A 172 17.17 26.94 3.48
CA GLU A 172 16.70 27.93 4.46
C GLU A 172 15.24 27.72 4.90
N HIS A 173 14.50 26.81 4.25
CA HIS A 173 13.12 26.49 4.57
C HIS A 173 13.04 25.20 5.40
N THR A 174 12.15 25.19 6.40
CA THR A 174 11.76 23.98 7.10
C THR A 174 10.26 23.82 7.06
N ILE A 175 9.79 22.62 6.73
CA ILE A 175 8.39 22.24 6.89
C ILE A 175 8.17 21.59 8.26
N ASP A 176 6.94 21.70 8.76
CA ASP A 176 6.48 21.01 9.94
C ASP A 176 5.95 19.61 9.57
N TYR A 177 6.62 18.58 10.10
CA TYR A 177 6.26 17.18 9.91
C TYR A 177 5.70 16.61 11.23
N PRO A 178 4.38 16.72 11.48
CA PRO A 178 3.76 16.20 12.68
C PRO A 178 3.78 14.68 12.68
N VAL A 179 4.14 14.08 13.82
CA VAL A 179 4.35 12.65 13.99
C VAL A 179 3.85 12.17 15.35
N ALA A 180 3.58 10.87 15.43
CA ALA A 180 3.42 10.16 16.68
C ALA A 180 4.33 8.94 16.71
N PHE A 181 4.84 8.66 17.90
CA PHE A 181 5.72 7.52 18.18
C PHE A 181 5.05 6.57 19.16
N TRP A 182 5.39 5.28 19.08
CA TRP A 182 5.08 4.34 20.15
C TRP A 182 6.12 3.24 20.28
N ILE A 183 6.23 2.76 21.51
CA ILE A 183 7.11 1.68 21.92
C ILE A 183 6.26 0.65 22.68
N THR A 184 6.59 -0.63 22.52
CA THR A 184 5.79 -1.75 23.02
C THR A 184 6.67 -2.78 23.69
N VAL A 185 6.39 -3.12 24.95
CA VAL A 185 7.16 -4.11 25.73
C VAL A 185 6.24 -5.13 26.42
N GLU A 186 6.75 -6.34 26.66
CA GLU A 186 6.06 -7.41 27.39
C GLU A 186 6.20 -7.23 28.91
N SER A 187 7.35 -6.71 29.37
CA SER A 187 7.60 -6.36 30.77
C SER A 187 8.20 -4.94 30.88
N PRO A 188 8.08 -4.28 32.05
CA PRO A 188 8.72 -2.97 32.27
C PRO A 188 10.23 -2.96 32.02
N ASP A 189 10.94 -4.07 32.27
CA ASP A 189 12.41 -4.17 32.17
C ASP A 189 12.95 -4.49 30.77
N GLU A 190 12.07 -4.80 29.81
CA GLU A 190 12.48 -5.10 28.43
C GLU A 190 13.16 -3.88 27.77
N GLN A 191 14.24 -4.13 27.05
CA GLN A 191 14.86 -3.17 26.14
C GLN A 191 14.51 -3.57 24.69
N PRO A 192 13.38 -3.09 24.13
CA PRO A 192 12.93 -3.50 22.81
C PRO A 192 13.88 -2.95 21.73
N PRO A 193 14.24 -3.74 20.70
CA PRO A 193 15.18 -3.31 19.66
C PRO A 193 14.58 -2.33 18.65
N LEU A 194 13.27 -2.03 18.73
CA LEU A 194 12.52 -1.29 17.73
C LEU A 194 11.45 -0.41 18.38
N ALA A 195 11.39 0.86 17.95
CA ALA A 195 10.23 1.72 18.11
C ALA A 195 9.48 1.88 16.78
N ARG A 196 8.29 2.50 16.83
CA ARG A 196 7.44 2.78 15.67
C ARG A 196 7.04 4.25 15.62
N PHE A 197 6.86 4.77 14.41
CA PHE A 197 6.29 6.10 14.21
C PHE A 197 5.27 6.13 13.06
N THR A 198 4.51 7.22 12.96
CA THR A 198 3.56 7.51 11.86
C THR A 198 3.33 9.01 11.78
N ARG A 199 3.24 9.56 10.56
CA ARG A 199 2.84 10.96 10.34
C ARG A 199 1.42 11.22 10.88
N ARG A 200 1.26 12.30 11.63
CA ARG A 200 -0.02 12.79 12.18
C ARG A 200 -0.52 14.00 11.39
N GLY A 201 -0.63 13.86 10.07
CA GLY A 201 -1.12 14.95 9.23
C GLY A 201 -1.11 14.65 7.74
N PHE A 202 -1.66 15.59 7.00
CA PHE A 202 -1.73 15.67 5.54
C PHE A 202 -1.50 17.13 5.13
N LEU A 203 -1.25 17.38 3.85
CA LEU A 203 -1.32 18.74 3.31
C LEU A 203 -2.65 18.92 2.57
N GLN A 204 -3.25 20.11 2.64
CA GLN A 204 -4.47 20.44 1.91
C GLN A 204 -4.40 21.85 1.31
N GLY A 205 -5.08 22.03 0.18
CA GLY A 205 -5.34 23.31 -0.46
C GLY A 205 -6.74 23.34 -1.07
N SER A 206 -7.17 24.49 -1.58
CA SER A 206 -8.47 24.59 -2.26
C SER A 206 -8.47 25.64 -3.37
N PHE A 207 -9.43 25.52 -4.28
CA PHE A 207 -9.69 26.49 -5.35
C PHE A 207 -11.19 26.51 -5.70
N GLN A 208 -11.59 27.47 -6.54
CA GLN A 208 -12.97 27.64 -7.00
C GLN A 208 -13.08 27.35 -8.49
N LYS A 209 -14.09 26.56 -8.89
CA LYS A 209 -14.48 26.37 -10.29
C LYS A 209 -16.00 26.41 -10.40
N SER A 210 -16.54 27.24 -11.30
CA SER A 210 -17.98 27.32 -11.57
C SER A 210 -18.87 27.52 -10.33
N GLY A 211 -18.35 28.21 -9.31
CA GLY A 211 -19.05 28.44 -8.04
C GLY A 211 -19.01 27.29 -7.02
N ARG A 212 -18.24 26.22 -7.28
CA ARG A 212 -18.01 25.11 -6.35
C ARG A 212 -16.57 25.12 -5.83
N THR A 213 -16.43 24.89 -4.52
CA THR A 213 -15.14 24.68 -3.86
C THR A 213 -14.61 23.28 -4.15
N TYR A 214 -13.42 23.20 -4.73
CA TYR A 214 -12.64 21.97 -4.81
C TYR A 214 -11.53 22.01 -3.76
N HIS A 215 -11.34 20.90 -3.06
CA HIS A 215 -10.24 20.69 -2.12
C HIS A 215 -9.27 19.64 -2.67
N VAL A 216 -7.98 19.89 -2.54
CA VAL A 216 -6.90 19.01 -3.00
C VAL A 216 -6.06 18.60 -1.80
N VAL A 217 -5.69 17.32 -1.72
CA VAL A 217 -5.14 16.69 -0.51
C VAL A 217 -3.89 15.89 -0.87
N LEU A 218 -2.81 16.00 -0.09
CA LEU A 218 -1.55 15.26 -0.27
C LEU A 218 -1.17 14.48 1.00
N THR A 219 -0.74 13.24 0.83
CA THR A 219 -0.10 12.44 1.88
C THR A 219 1.16 11.76 1.34
N ASP A 220 2.29 12.12 1.94
CA ASP A 220 3.52 11.32 1.97
C ASP A 220 3.16 9.84 2.20
N ARG A 221 3.72 8.95 1.38
CA ARG A 221 3.47 7.51 1.32
C ARG A 221 4.68 6.66 1.71
N ASN A 222 5.86 7.25 1.93
CA ASN A 222 7.11 6.54 2.25
C ASN A 222 7.70 6.94 3.63
N ASN A 223 7.19 8.01 4.24
CA ASN A 223 7.69 8.74 5.40
C ASN A 223 9.09 9.37 5.17
N ASP A 224 9.41 9.86 3.97
CA ASP A 224 10.61 10.68 3.72
C ASP A 224 10.36 12.19 3.74
N ALA A 225 9.12 12.63 3.97
CA ALA A 225 8.68 14.02 4.04
C ALA A 225 8.86 14.86 2.76
N LEU A 226 9.21 14.23 1.64
CA LEU A 226 9.02 14.81 0.30
C LEU A 226 7.57 14.59 -0.17
N PHE A 227 7.17 15.35 -1.17
CA PHE A 227 5.95 15.11 -1.94
C PHE A 227 6.34 14.97 -3.40
N GLU A 228 6.44 13.74 -3.87
CA GLU A 228 6.85 13.40 -5.23
C GLU A 228 5.89 12.42 -5.91
N ARG A 229 6.29 11.93 -7.10
CA ARG A 229 5.42 11.18 -8.03
C ARG A 229 4.79 9.92 -7.44
N GLY A 230 5.49 9.26 -6.51
CA GLY A 230 5.05 8.03 -5.84
C GLY A 230 4.04 8.23 -4.69
N ASP A 231 3.94 9.46 -4.16
CA ASP A 231 3.08 9.81 -3.03
C ASP A 231 1.62 9.89 -3.42
N SER A 232 0.74 9.91 -2.40
CA SER A 232 -0.70 9.85 -2.63
C SER A 232 -1.33 11.25 -2.63
N TRP A 233 -2.22 11.50 -3.58
CA TRP A 233 -3.09 12.67 -3.58
C TRP A 233 -4.54 12.28 -3.85
N GLY A 234 -5.42 13.24 -3.63
CA GLY A 234 -6.80 13.19 -4.05
C GLY A 234 -7.38 14.59 -4.22
N ILE A 235 -8.47 14.66 -4.97
CA ILE A 235 -9.32 15.84 -5.08
C ILE A 235 -10.76 15.46 -4.76
N ALA A 236 -11.49 16.35 -4.09
CA ALA A 236 -12.92 16.22 -3.82
C ALA A 236 -13.58 17.61 -3.86
N LEU A 237 -14.89 17.65 -4.09
CA LEU A 237 -15.67 18.86 -3.85
C LEU A 237 -16.00 18.99 -2.36
N ALA A 238 -16.24 20.23 -1.90
CA ALA A 238 -16.66 20.50 -0.52
C ALA A 238 -18.05 19.92 -0.18
N ASP A 239 -18.87 19.63 -1.19
CA ASP A 239 -20.21 19.06 -1.10
C ASP A 239 -20.28 17.56 -1.49
N ASP A 240 -19.15 16.89 -1.77
CA ASP A 240 -19.09 15.43 -1.98
C ASP A 240 -19.22 14.65 -0.65
N GLU A 241 -19.88 13.48 -0.67
CA GLU A 241 -20.05 12.65 0.54
C GLU A 241 -18.71 12.14 1.08
N GLY A 242 -18.26 12.72 2.20
CA GLY A 242 -16.97 12.42 2.83
C GLY A 242 -15.79 13.28 2.33
N GLY A 243 -16.02 14.16 1.33
CA GLY A 243 -15.09 15.21 0.90
C GLY A 243 -13.60 14.83 0.91
N ILE A 244 -12.79 15.67 1.58
CA ILE A 244 -11.32 15.48 1.72
C ILE A 244 -10.88 14.24 2.50
N GLU A 245 -11.79 13.60 3.23
CA GLU A 245 -11.49 12.39 4.01
C GLU A 245 -11.59 11.14 3.13
N ARG A 246 -12.35 11.20 2.03
CA ARG A 246 -12.62 10.09 1.10
C ARG A 246 -12.51 10.48 -0.40
N PRO A 247 -11.53 11.31 -0.85
CA PRO A 247 -11.35 11.57 -2.27
C PRO A 247 -10.92 10.30 -3.00
N VAL A 248 -10.93 10.33 -4.34
CA VAL A 248 -10.45 9.22 -5.15
C VAL A 248 -8.92 9.17 -5.15
N TRP A 249 -8.36 8.50 -4.13
CA TRP A 249 -6.92 8.41 -3.87
C TRP A 249 -6.13 7.77 -5.03
N ARG A 250 -5.05 8.44 -5.41
CA ARG A 250 -4.19 8.16 -6.58
C ARG A 250 -2.75 8.54 -6.28
N THR A 251 -1.77 8.04 -7.04
CA THR A 251 -0.39 8.55 -6.98
C THR A 251 -0.29 9.92 -7.65
N ILE A 252 0.66 10.78 -7.28
CA ILE A 252 0.82 12.12 -7.87
C ILE A 252 1.11 12.06 -9.38
N ASP A 253 1.74 10.99 -9.87
CA ASP A 253 1.91 10.72 -11.31
C ASP A 253 0.62 10.30 -12.06
N ASP A 254 -0.47 10.05 -11.33
CA ASP A 254 -1.74 9.55 -11.84
C ASP A 254 -2.88 10.55 -11.57
N PHE A 255 -3.98 10.41 -12.29
CA PHE A 255 -5.08 11.36 -12.25
C PHE A 255 -6.17 10.98 -11.25
N SER A 256 -6.81 11.98 -10.62
CA SER A 256 -7.86 11.81 -9.63
C SER A 256 -9.19 12.42 -10.09
N TRP A 257 -10.30 11.94 -9.55
CA TRP A 257 -11.66 12.39 -9.88
C TRP A 257 -12.22 13.28 -8.77
N GLY A 258 -12.67 14.48 -9.13
CA GLY A 258 -13.40 15.41 -8.25
C GLY A 258 -14.79 15.63 -8.82
N GLY A 259 -15.80 15.01 -8.22
CA GLY A 259 -17.07 14.74 -8.90
C GLY A 259 -16.84 13.86 -10.14
N ASP A 260 -17.43 14.24 -11.28
CA ASP A 260 -17.24 13.59 -12.59
C ASP A 260 -16.16 14.26 -13.46
N VAL A 261 -15.35 15.16 -12.87
CA VAL A 261 -14.23 15.82 -13.57
C VAL A 261 -12.92 15.12 -13.21
N ALA A 262 -12.12 14.79 -14.22
CA ALA A 262 -10.78 14.21 -14.04
C ALA A 262 -9.70 15.31 -13.99
N TRP A 263 -8.75 15.13 -13.08
CA TRP A 263 -7.74 16.12 -12.73
C TRP A 263 -6.34 15.52 -12.67
N LYS A 264 -5.35 16.27 -13.15
CA LYS A 264 -3.93 16.00 -12.91
C LYS A 264 -3.34 17.07 -11.99
N LEU A 265 -2.50 16.66 -11.06
CA LEU A 265 -1.68 17.53 -10.23
C LEU A 265 -0.27 17.66 -10.84
N THR A 266 0.33 18.83 -10.72
CA THR A 266 1.76 19.04 -10.89
C THR A 266 2.26 19.88 -9.72
N LEU A 267 3.16 19.35 -8.90
CA LEU A 267 3.73 20.11 -7.78
C LEU A 267 4.79 21.10 -8.27
N ASN A 268 4.90 22.23 -7.58
CA ASN A 268 5.84 23.30 -7.87
C ASN A 268 7.19 23.13 -7.15
N ALA A 269 7.24 22.30 -6.10
CA ALA A 269 8.43 21.93 -5.33
C ALA A 269 8.18 20.63 -4.53
N ALA A 270 9.25 19.98 -4.09
CA ALA A 270 9.18 18.71 -3.36
C ALA A 270 8.79 18.87 -1.87
N ASP A 271 8.69 20.10 -1.36
CA ASP A 271 8.10 20.41 -0.05
C ASP A 271 6.56 20.38 -0.04
N GLY A 272 5.93 20.17 -1.21
CA GLY A 272 4.48 20.13 -1.37
C GLY A 272 3.80 21.50 -1.20
N GLY A 273 4.53 22.60 -0.99
CA GLY A 273 3.95 23.91 -0.63
C GLY A 273 3.08 24.57 -1.70
N GLY A 274 3.06 24.04 -2.93
CA GLY A 274 2.14 24.47 -3.97
C GLY A 274 2.17 23.57 -5.20
N GLY A 275 1.13 23.67 -6.02
CA GLY A 275 1.03 22.99 -7.31
C GLY A 275 0.02 23.64 -8.25
N VAL A 276 -0.12 23.05 -9.43
CA VAL A 276 -1.14 23.38 -10.42
C VAL A 276 -2.00 22.13 -10.62
N VAL A 277 -3.31 22.25 -10.38
CA VAL A 277 -4.27 21.22 -10.82
C VAL A 277 -4.87 21.59 -12.16
N THR A 278 -5.00 20.59 -13.03
CA THR A 278 -5.31 20.75 -14.45
C THR A 278 -6.47 19.82 -14.81
N VAL A 279 -7.57 20.37 -15.33
CA VAL A 279 -8.67 19.57 -15.91
C VAL A 279 -8.17 18.85 -17.16
N PHE A 280 -8.50 17.57 -17.34
CA PHE A 280 -8.24 16.88 -18.60
C PHE A 280 -9.29 15.81 -18.91
N ASP A 281 -9.33 15.38 -20.17
CA ASP A 281 -10.10 14.22 -20.62
C ASP A 281 -9.23 12.95 -20.51
N PRO A 282 -9.63 11.94 -19.70
CA PRO A 282 -8.89 10.69 -19.55
C PRO A 282 -9.23 9.64 -20.60
N GLU A 283 -10.18 9.91 -21.51
CA GLU A 283 -10.71 8.97 -22.52
C GLU A 283 -11.35 7.69 -21.93
N VAL A 284 -11.68 7.70 -20.64
CA VAL A 284 -12.36 6.62 -19.89
C VAL A 284 -13.39 7.22 -18.93
N SER A 285 -14.54 6.56 -18.71
CA SER A 285 -15.52 7.06 -17.73
C SER A 285 -15.03 6.85 -16.29
N ARG A 286 -15.54 7.64 -15.34
CA ARG A 286 -15.25 7.44 -13.91
C ARG A 286 -15.63 6.03 -13.43
N ALA A 287 -16.78 5.53 -13.87
CA ALA A 287 -17.25 4.19 -13.52
C ALA A 287 -16.35 3.08 -14.09
N ASP A 288 -15.77 3.28 -15.27
CA ASP A 288 -14.84 2.33 -15.89
C ASP A 288 -13.45 2.38 -15.23
N ASP A 289 -12.94 3.57 -14.90
CA ASP A 289 -11.68 3.73 -14.15
C ASP A 289 -11.77 3.13 -12.73
N GLU A 290 -12.88 3.36 -12.02
CA GLU A 290 -13.17 2.70 -10.74
C GLU A 290 -13.32 1.19 -10.90
N ALA A 291 -13.98 0.71 -11.96
CA ALA A 291 -14.13 -0.71 -12.26
C ALA A 291 -12.80 -1.41 -12.61
N MET A 292 -11.89 -0.75 -13.32
CA MET A 292 -10.57 -1.29 -13.68
C MET A 292 -9.63 -1.35 -12.47
N ARG A 293 -9.81 -0.48 -11.48
CA ARG A 293 -8.95 -0.37 -10.28
C ARG A 293 -9.49 -1.09 -9.05
N ASP A 294 -10.75 -1.54 -9.07
CA ASP A 294 -11.30 -2.43 -8.05
C ASP A 294 -10.67 -3.84 -8.14
N HIS A 295 -9.55 -4.02 -7.45
CA HIS A 295 -8.83 -5.29 -7.33
C HIS A 295 -9.67 -6.43 -6.72
N LEU A 296 -10.81 -6.13 -6.10
CA LEU A 296 -11.75 -7.14 -5.58
C LEU A 296 -12.95 -7.36 -6.52
N ARG A 297 -13.01 -6.73 -7.71
CA ARG A 297 -14.17 -6.77 -8.62
C ARG A 297 -14.55 -8.19 -9.02
N ALA A 298 -13.57 -9.03 -9.34
CA ALA A 298 -13.81 -10.45 -9.66
C ALA A 298 -14.44 -11.19 -8.48
N ASP A 299 -13.92 -10.99 -7.27
CA ASP A 299 -14.41 -11.65 -6.06
C ASP A 299 -15.77 -11.11 -5.60
N LYS A 300 -16.07 -9.83 -5.87
CA LYS A 300 -17.38 -9.18 -5.65
C LYS A 300 -18.46 -9.66 -6.62
N LEU A 301 -18.10 -9.86 -7.89
CA LEU A 301 -19.02 -10.32 -8.95
C LEU A 301 -19.16 -11.85 -9.02
N ALA A 302 -18.34 -12.61 -8.27
CA ALA A 302 -18.44 -14.07 -8.20
C ALA A 302 -19.86 -14.52 -7.75
N PRO A 303 -20.45 -15.55 -8.39
CA PRO A 303 -21.74 -16.10 -7.99
C PRO A 303 -21.74 -16.53 -6.52
N ARG A 304 -22.82 -16.25 -5.80
CA ARG A 304 -22.96 -16.62 -4.38
C ARG A 304 -23.55 -18.01 -4.21
N ALA A 305 -23.07 -18.74 -3.21
CA ALA A 305 -23.75 -19.95 -2.73
C ALA A 305 -25.02 -19.57 -1.94
N GLU A 306 -26.00 -20.48 -1.89
CA GLU A 306 -27.20 -20.33 -1.03
C GLU A 306 -26.85 -20.26 0.47
N LYS A 307 -25.73 -20.89 0.85
CA LYS A 307 -25.16 -20.90 2.20
C LYS A 307 -23.66 -20.64 2.09
N PRO A 308 -23.07 -19.75 2.92
CA PRO A 308 -21.62 -19.56 2.96
C PRO A 308 -20.91 -20.82 3.48
N LEU A 309 -19.60 -20.90 3.26
CA LEU A 309 -18.75 -21.95 3.81
C LEU A 309 -18.85 -21.95 5.34
N ALA A 310 -19.22 -23.09 5.92
CA ALA A 310 -19.30 -23.26 7.36
C ALA A 310 -17.89 -23.32 7.96
N PHE A 311 -17.67 -22.59 9.06
CA PHE A 311 -16.45 -22.68 9.85
C PHE A 311 -16.80 -23.10 11.28
N GLU A 312 -16.15 -24.16 11.75
CA GLU A 312 -16.04 -24.46 13.16
C GLU A 312 -15.31 -23.33 13.90
N LYS A 313 -15.52 -23.24 15.22
CA LYS A 313 -14.88 -22.25 16.10
C LYS A 313 -13.85 -22.86 17.05
N GLU A 314 -14.04 -24.13 17.41
CA GLU A 314 -13.15 -24.85 18.32
C GLU A 314 -12.20 -25.75 17.51
N PHE A 315 -10.91 -25.39 17.50
CA PHE A 315 -9.87 -26.09 16.75
C PHE A 315 -9.81 -27.59 17.08
N GLU A 316 -9.87 -27.94 18.36
CA GLU A 316 -9.84 -29.32 18.84
C GLU A 316 -11.01 -30.15 18.30
N THR A 317 -12.21 -29.54 18.20
CA THR A 317 -13.41 -30.19 17.64
C THR A 317 -13.26 -30.41 16.14
N ALA A 318 -12.74 -29.42 15.41
CA ALA A 318 -12.52 -29.52 13.97
C ALA A 318 -11.45 -30.56 13.59
N ILE A 319 -10.31 -30.56 14.27
CA ILE A 319 -9.24 -31.57 14.07
C ILE A 319 -9.74 -32.97 14.42
N LYS A 320 -10.53 -33.11 15.49
CA LYS A 320 -11.17 -34.38 15.84
C LYS A 320 -12.10 -34.85 14.73
N LEU A 321 -13.03 -34.00 14.27
CA LEU A 321 -13.97 -34.31 13.19
C LEU A 321 -13.26 -34.68 11.88
N ALA A 322 -12.22 -33.93 11.51
CA ALA A 322 -11.40 -34.22 10.33
C ALA A 322 -10.75 -35.60 10.43
N THR A 323 -10.12 -35.90 11.57
CA THR A 323 -9.46 -37.19 11.83
C THR A 323 -10.46 -38.36 11.84
N GLU A 324 -11.59 -38.24 12.55
CA GLU A 324 -12.60 -39.30 12.68
C GLU A 324 -13.36 -39.56 11.36
N SER A 325 -13.43 -38.58 10.45
CA SER A 325 -14.06 -38.73 9.14
C SER A 325 -13.09 -38.97 7.98
N GLY A 326 -11.77 -39.03 8.25
CA GLY A 326 -10.73 -39.21 7.22
C GLY A 326 -10.64 -38.03 6.25
N LYS A 327 -11.03 -36.83 6.68
CA LYS A 327 -11.14 -35.62 5.85
C LYS A 327 -9.94 -34.68 6.05
N PRO A 328 -9.52 -33.96 5.00
CA PRO A 328 -8.58 -32.85 5.17
C PRO A 328 -9.23 -31.68 5.93
N CYS A 329 -8.39 -30.82 6.50
CA CYS A 329 -8.81 -29.68 7.31
C CYS A 329 -8.22 -28.35 6.80
N PHE A 330 -9.03 -27.29 6.78
CA PHE A 330 -8.58 -25.91 6.52
C PHE A 330 -8.69 -25.07 7.79
N VAL A 331 -7.54 -24.64 8.30
CA VAL A 331 -7.41 -23.83 9.51
C VAL A 331 -7.11 -22.39 9.11
N LYS A 332 -8.03 -21.47 9.45
CA LYS A 332 -7.89 -20.03 9.15
C LYS A 332 -7.69 -19.24 10.44
N PHE A 333 -6.53 -18.60 10.58
CA PHE A 333 -6.24 -17.66 11.66
C PHE A 333 -6.70 -16.24 11.29
N GLU A 334 -7.48 -15.61 12.17
CA GLU A 334 -7.98 -14.25 12.01
C GLU A 334 -8.12 -13.50 13.35
N THR A 335 -8.61 -12.26 13.31
CA THR A 335 -8.96 -11.44 14.48
C THR A 335 -10.12 -10.50 14.18
N ASP A 336 -10.87 -10.08 15.21
CA ASP A 336 -12.04 -9.20 15.11
C ASP A 336 -11.75 -7.83 14.43
N TRP A 337 -10.48 -7.40 14.39
CA TRP A 337 -10.02 -6.14 13.78
C TRP A 337 -9.42 -6.29 12.38
N CYS A 338 -9.25 -7.52 11.88
CA CYS A 338 -8.62 -7.80 10.59
C CYS A 338 -9.53 -7.43 9.39
N GLY A 339 -9.24 -6.30 8.72
CA GLY A 339 -9.95 -5.86 7.51
C GLY A 339 -9.96 -6.89 6.37
N PRO A 340 -8.81 -7.43 5.93
CA PRO A 340 -8.76 -8.43 4.87
C PRO A 340 -9.51 -9.73 5.21
N CYS A 341 -9.54 -10.12 6.49
CA CYS A 341 -10.30 -11.29 6.96
C CYS A 341 -11.82 -11.09 6.74
N LYS A 342 -12.33 -9.89 7.05
CA LYS A 342 -13.74 -9.51 6.79
C LYS A 342 -14.05 -9.50 5.29
N ALA A 343 -13.13 -9.00 4.46
CA ALA A 343 -13.28 -9.05 3.00
C ALA A 343 -13.31 -10.48 2.45
N MET A 344 -12.51 -11.42 3.00
CA MET A 344 -12.59 -12.84 2.61
C MET A 344 -13.91 -13.49 3.06
N HIS A 345 -14.37 -13.22 4.29
CA HIS A 345 -15.70 -13.65 4.76
C HIS A 345 -16.83 -13.13 3.88
N GLN A 346 -16.76 -11.86 3.44
CA GLN A 346 -17.80 -11.25 2.61
C GLN A 346 -17.80 -11.73 1.16
N PHE A 347 -16.64 -11.81 0.51
CA PHE A 347 -16.52 -12.02 -0.94
C PHE A 347 -16.00 -13.39 -1.38
N VAL A 348 -15.29 -14.12 -0.52
CA VAL A 348 -14.56 -15.34 -0.91
C VAL A 348 -15.26 -16.58 -0.35
N PHE A 349 -15.51 -16.62 0.96
CA PHE A 349 -16.20 -17.74 1.62
C PHE A 349 -17.72 -17.78 1.39
N THR A 350 -18.27 -16.81 0.64
CA THR A 350 -19.64 -16.80 0.13
C THR A 350 -19.74 -17.19 -1.35
N ALA A 351 -18.62 -17.30 -2.07
CA ALA A 351 -18.60 -17.57 -3.50
C ALA A 351 -18.85 -19.06 -3.79
N LYS A 352 -19.72 -19.36 -4.77
CA LYS A 352 -20.17 -20.73 -5.06
C LYS A 352 -19.00 -21.65 -5.39
N ASP A 353 -18.11 -21.24 -6.29
CA ASP A 353 -16.88 -21.97 -6.64
C ASP A 353 -16.02 -22.37 -5.42
N VAL A 354 -15.97 -21.54 -4.36
CA VAL A 354 -15.17 -21.80 -3.15
C VAL A 354 -15.91 -22.76 -2.21
N VAL A 355 -17.23 -22.60 -2.07
CA VAL A 355 -18.07 -23.51 -1.27
C VAL A 355 -18.13 -24.91 -1.91
N ASP A 356 -18.31 -24.98 -3.23
CA ASP A 356 -18.29 -26.23 -4.00
C ASP A 356 -16.93 -26.93 -3.91
N ALA A 357 -15.81 -26.20 -4.09
CA ALA A 357 -14.47 -26.77 -4.05
C ALA A 357 -14.04 -27.21 -2.64
N ALA A 358 -14.66 -26.66 -1.59
CA ALA A 358 -14.42 -27.02 -0.19
C ALA A 358 -15.32 -28.16 0.32
N ASP A 359 -16.17 -28.76 -0.53
CA ASP A 359 -16.89 -29.99 -0.12
C ASP A 359 -15.89 -31.10 0.26
N GLY A 360 -16.27 -31.89 1.25
CA GLY A 360 -15.37 -32.86 1.87
C GLY A 360 -14.28 -32.28 2.79
N VAL A 361 -14.08 -30.96 2.86
CA VAL A 361 -13.06 -30.32 3.73
C VAL A 361 -13.68 -29.82 5.04
N VAL A 362 -13.08 -30.17 6.18
CA VAL A 362 -13.47 -29.57 7.48
C VAL A 362 -12.83 -28.19 7.60
N CYS A 363 -13.61 -27.13 7.76
CA CYS A 363 -13.11 -25.77 7.86
C CYS A 363 -13.26 -25.23 9.28
N VAL A 364 -12.23 -24.55 9.81
CA VAL A 364 -12.22 -23.98 11.17
C VAL A 364 -11.56 -22.61 11.17
N THR A 365 -12.14 -21.67 11.92
CA THR A 365 -11.57 -20.34 12.13
C THR A 365 -11.03 -20.22 13.56
N VAL A 366 -9.85 -19.63 13.71
CA VAL A 366 -9.12 -19.51 14.97
C VAL A 366 -8.80 -18.05 15.21
N ASP A 367 -9.25 -17.49 16.33
CA ASP A 367 -8.86 -16.16 16.74
C ASP A 367 -7.43 -16.19 17.33
N GLY A 368 -6.48 -15.57 16.63
CA GLY A 368 -5.06 -15.58 17.04
C GLY A 368 -4.71 -14.61 18.17
N ASP A 369 -5.58 -13.66 18.53
CA ASP A 369 -5.43 -12.87 19.75
C ASP A 369 -5.92 -13.68 20.98
N LYS A 370 -6.87 -14.62 20.80
CA LYS A 370 -7.44 -15.47 21.86
C LYS A 370 -6.73 -16.84 22.03
N ARG A 371 -6.27 -17.48 20.95
CA ARG A 371 -5.57 -18.79 20.94
C ARG A 371 -4.09 -18.64 20.60
N LYS A 372 -3.33 -18.04 21.52
CA LYS A 372 -1.87 -17.83 21.37
C LYS A 372 -1.10 -19.15 21.23
N ASP A 373 -1.53 -20.18 21.94
CA ASP A 373 -1.00 -21.55 21.87
C ASP A 373 -1.01 -22.12 20.44
N LEU A 374 -2.10 -21.89 19.69
CA LEU A 374 -2.21 -22.31 18.30
C LEU A 374 -1.43 -21.36 17.38
N LYS A 375 -1.48 -20.06 17.65
CA LYS A 375 -0.73 -19.05 16.89
C LYS A 375 0.78 -19.33 16.90
N GLU A 376 1.32 -19.68 18.06
CA GLU A 376 2.72 -20.06 18.26
C GLU A 376 3.01 -21.42 17.60
N ARG A 377 2.20 -22.45 17.87
CA ARG A 377 2.33 -23.79 17.29
C ARG A 377 2.37 -23.81 15.76
N PHE A 378 1.66 -22.90 15.10
CA PHE A 378 1.59 -22.82 13.64
C PHE A 378 2.46 -21.69 13.04
N GLU A 379 3.23 -20.96 13.87
CA GLU A 379 4.13 -19.86 13.45
C GLU A 379 3.39 -18.72 12.72
N VAL A 380 2.24 -18.30 13.26
CA VAL A 380 1.33 -17.33 12.61
C VAL A 380 1.76 -15.88 12.87
N GLY A 381 2.55 -15.35 11.94
CA GLY A 381 3.05 -13.97 11.98
C GLY A 381 2.07 -12.86 11.57
N GLY A 382 0.89 -13.17 11.01
CA GLY A 382 -0.07 -12.16 10.53
C GLY A 382 -1.44 -12.73 10.13
N TYR A 383 -2.39 -11.85 9.78
CA TYR A 383 -3.78 -12.21 9.53
C TYR A 383 -4.33 -11.63 8.20
N PRO A 384 -5.16 -12.36 7.45
CA PRO A 384 -5.46 -13.78 7.66
C PRO A 384 -4.24 -14.64 7.33
N THR A 385 -4.11 -15.77 8.04
CA THR A 385 -3.21 -16.86 7.65
C THR A 385 -4.06 -18.11 7.50
N GLY A 386 -4.01 -18.76 6.34
CA GLY A 386 -4.74 -20.00 6.06
C GLY A 386 -3.78 -21.17 5.90
N ILE A 387 -4.11 -22.30 6.51
CA ILE A 387 -3.28 -23.51 6.56
C ILE A 387 -4.12 -24.71 6.14
N PHE A 388 -3.62 -25.48 5.19
CA PHE A 388 -4.29 -26.64 4.60
C PHE A 388 -3.61 -27.93 5.09
N LEU A 389 -4.36 -28.75 5.84
CA LEU A 389 -3.93 -30.02 6.42
C LEU A 389 -4.55 -31.18 5.65
N ASP A 390 -3.76 -32.19 5.28
CA ASP A 390 -4.27 -33.43 4.66
C ASP A 390 -5.13 -34.26 5.64
N ALA A 391 -5.67 -35.39 5.19
CA ALA A 391 -6.44 -36.29 6.05
C ALA A 391 -5.63 -36.83 7.27
N ASN A 392 -4.31 -36.89 7.17
CA ASN A 392 -3.39 -37.25 8.27
C ASN A 392 -3.08 -36.06 9.20
N GLN A 393 -3.76 -34.92 9.00
CA GLN A 393 -3.57 -33.64 9.69
C GLN A 393 -2.16 -33.05 9.51
N LYS A 394 -1.46 -33.41 8.44
CA LYS A 394 -0.15 -32.84 8.06
C LYS A 394 -0.35 -31.63 7.15
N GLU A 395 0.38 -30.56 7.42
CA GLU A 395 0.38 -29.38 6.54
C GLU A 395 0.88 -29.70 5.12
N THR A 396 0.11 -29.28 4.13
CA THR A 396 0.40 -29.41 2.69
C THR A 396 0.65 -28.06 2.02
N ALA A 397 0.01 -26.99 2.51
CA ALA A 397 0.20 -25.62 2.05
C ALA A 397 -0.24 -24.60 3.11
N ARG A 398 0.31 -23.39 3.04
CA ARG A 398 -0.15 -22.21 3.79
C ARG A 398 -0.18 -20.95 2.93
N PHE A 399 -0.93 -19.94 3.35
CA PHE A 399 -0.89 -18.58 2.82
C PHE A 399 -0.99 -17.54 3.94
N SER A 400 -0.52 -16.33 3.66
CA SER A 400 -0.73 -15.13 4.49
C SER A 400 -1.24 -13.98 3.62
N GLY A 401 -2.10 -13.13 4.19
CA GLY A 401 -2.82 -12.06 3.50
C GLY A 401 -4.05 -12.56 2.74
N TYR A 402 -4.78 -11.62 2.09
CA TYR A 402 -5.98 -11.92 1.30
C TYR A 402 -5.71 -12.96 0.20
N ARG A 403 -6.72 -13.78 -0.13
CA ARG A 403 -6.73 -14.64 -1.32
C ARG A 403 -8.08 -14.56 -2.02
N SER A 404 -8.04 -14.46 -3.34
CA SER A 404 -9.21 -14.37 -4.21
C SER A 404 -10.04 -15.66 -4.23
N VAL A 405 -11.26 -15.55 -4.77
CA VAL A 405 -12.15 -16.68 -5.09
C VAL A 405 -11.42 -17.71 -5.94
N LYS A 406 -10.67 -17.27 -6.95
CA LYS A 406 -9.88 -18.15 -7.82
C LYS A 406 -8.82 -18.92 -7.02
N GLU A 407 -8.00 -18.22 -6.25
CA GLU A 407 -6.90 -18.84 -5.49
C GLU A 407 -7.41 -19.80 -4.42
N MET A 408 -8.48 -19.44 -3.70
CA MET A 408 -9.07 -20.31 -2.67
C MET A 408 -9.71 -21.55 -3.29
N ARG A 409 -10.48 -21.41 -4.38
CA ARG A 409 -11.01 -22.53 -5.17
C ARG A 409 -9.88 -23.47 -5.62
N GLU A 410 -8.80 -22.91 -6.16
CA GLU A 410 -7.64 -23.67 -6.63
C GLU A 410 -6.81 -24.28 -5.50
N ALA A 411 -6.87 -23.76 -4.28
CA ALA A 411 -6.28 -24.37 -3.09
C ALA A 411 -7.13 -25.55 -2.57
N PHE A 412 -8.43 -25.35 -2.35
CA PHE A 412 -9.34 -26.44 -1.94
C PHE A 412 -9.37 -27.58 -2.97
N SER A 413 -9.42 -27.25 -4.27
CA SER A 413 -9.36 -28.24 -5.38
C SER A 413 -8.04 -29.03 -5.49
N ARG A 414 -7.00 -28.63 -4.73
CA ARG A 414 -5.74 -29.38 -4.57
C ARG A 414 -5.70 -30.17 -3.26
N LEU A 415 -6.44 -29.73 -2.24
CA LEU A 415 -6.54 -30.39 -0.94
C LEU A 415 -7.52 -31.59 -0.95
N ALA A 416 -8.55 -31.54 -1.78
CA ALA A 416 -9.52 -32.61 -1.98
C ALA A 416 -9.05 -33.70 -2.98
N ARG A 417 -7.73 -33.94 -3.08
CA ARG A 417 -7.10 -34.91 -3.99
C ARG A 417 -6.10 -35.80 -3.25
#